data_AF-A0A0D2KU15-F1
#
_entry.id   AF-A0A0D2KU15-F1
#
_cell.length_a   1.000
_cell.length_b   1.000
_cell.length_c   1.000
_cell.angle_alpha   90.00
_cell.angle_beta   90.00
_cell.angle_gamma   90.00
#
_symmetry.space_group_name_H-M   'P 1'
#
loop_
_entity.id
_entity.type
_entity.pdbx_description
1 polymer ?
#
loop_
_entity_poly.entity_id
_entity_poly.type
_entity_poly.pdbx_seq_one_letter_code
_entity_poly.pdbx_strand_id
1 'polypeptide(L)'
;MDFYNLPNVTDPHPPTALALQRVTPVLSYFAVAFSLASFIWWCIQDYRFFKSLGVGGPSHDIFGWFKVHILVRPFTLAPRDTTWTGDYPGYGAHKEIMALPHRKGERPVIMGIAPQRQFTQCPDQEMNSRVLALFSSFVHKNPNLLQQRLSVVEKHHYALFVHPSILAKADNLPEIASIANGELGHIHGETSLHLYFSPADAKILIERGWAQRHRCARTQPWWFGGLKNMWGIGDTFLIVYAPRNQEELEVLCVLIKASIMFMTGEQDVVKP
;
A
#
# COMPACT_ATOMS: atom_id res chain seq x y z
N MET A 1 41.98 -74.40 16.92
CA MET A 1 42.08 -72.94 17.17
C MET A 1 42.38 -72.30 15.83
N ASP A 2 41.44 -71.54 15.28
CA ASP A 2 41.60 -70.88 13.98
C ASP A 2 42.48 -69.65 14.13
N PHE A 3 43.69 -69.72 13.59
CA PHE A 3 44.67 -68.62 13.63
C PHE A 3 44.29 -67.42 12.74
N TYR A 4 43.22 -67.52 11.95
CA TYR A 4 42.76 -66.48 11.02
C TYR A 4 41.70 -65.53 11.59
N ASN A 5 41.25 -65.74 12.85
CA ASN A 5 40.25 -64.90 13.52
C ASN A 5 40.75 -64.29 14.83
N LEU A 6 42.04 -63.94 14.89
CA LEU A 6 42.57 -63.15 16.01
C LEU A 6 42.42 -61.65 15.68
N PRO A 7 41.79 -60.84 16.54
CA PRO A 7 41.67 -59.40 16.31
C PRO A 7 43.06 -58.76 16.34
N ASN A 8 43.33 -57.89 15.37
CA ASN A 8 44.60 -57.18 15.23
C ASN A 8 44.78 -56.18 16.40
N VAL A 9 45.80 -56.38 17.24
CA VAL A 9 46.04 -55.59 18.46
C VAL A 9 46.56 -54.17 18.16
N THR A 10 46.91 -53.88 16.91
CA THR A 10 47.47 -52.58 16.50
C THR A 10 46.48 -51.61 15.86
N ASP A 11 45.20 -51.99 15.71
CA ASP A 11 44.20 -51.04 15.20
C ASP A 11 43.90 -50.00 16.29
N PRO A 12 44.04 -48.69 16.00
CA PRO A 12 43.73 -47.67 16.98
C PRO A 12 42.26 -47.79 17.39
N HIS A 13 42.00 -47.87 18.69
CA HIS A 13 40.64 -47.79 19.21
C HIS A 13 39.95 -46.57 18.58
N PRO A 14 38.72 -46.72 18.05
CA PRO A 14 38.02 -45.60 17.46
C PRO A 14 37.97 -44.49 18.52
N PRO A 15 38.32 -43.24 18.16
CA PRO A 15 38.33 -42.17 19.14
C PRO A 15 36.96 -42.12 19.81
N THR A 16 36.94 -41.86 21.11
CA THR A 16 35.75 -41.62 21.95
C THR A 16 34.91 -40.42 21.49
N ALA A 17 35.08 -39.98 20.24
CA ALA A 17 34.41 -38.89 19.56
C ALA A 17 32.99 -39.24 19.07
N LEU A 18 32.50 -40.46 19.27
CA LEU A 18 31.07 -40.77 19.05
C LEU A 18 30.18 -40.39 20.24
N ALA A 19 30.74 -39.98 21.38
CA ALA A 19 29.97 -39.56 22.54
C ALA A 19 29.44 -38.11 22.43
N LEU A 20 29.84 -37.34 21.40
CA LEU A 20 29.33 -35.99 21.14
C LEU A 20 28.20 -35.94 20.09
N GLN A 21 27.63 -37.09 19.69
CA GLN A 21 26.60 -37.17 18.65
C GLN A 21 25.20 -37.54 19.18
N ARG A 22 24.98 -37.43 20.49
CA ARG A 22 23.69 -37.69 21.16
C ARG A 22 23.21 -36.51 21.99
N VAL A 23 23.48 -35.28 21.54
CA VAL A 23 22.67 -34.13 21.96
C VAL A 23 21.32 -34.22 21.23
N THR A 24 20.53 -35.16 21.74
CA THR A 24 19.07 -35.39 21.66
C THR A 24 18.31 -34.95 20.39
N PRO A 25 17.89 -35.88 19.51
CA PRO A 25 16.87 -35.60 18.49
C PRO A 25 15.57 -35.05 19.09
N VAL A 26 15.32 -35.33 20.37
CA VAL A 26 14.21 -34.79 21.17
C VAL A 26 14.20 -33.25 21.22
N LEU A 27 15.34 -32.61 21.47
CA LEU A 27 15.41 -31.14 21.49
C LEU A 27 15.13 -30.54 20.11
N SER A 28 15.62 -31.19 19.05
CA SER A 28 15.33 -30.80 17.67
C SER A 28 13.85 -30.95 17.32
N TYR A 29 13.20 -32.04 17.76
CA TYR A 29 11.75 -32.22 17.57
C TYR A 29 10.93 -31.16 18.32
N PHE A 30 11.30 -30.83 19.57
CA PHE A 30 10.64 -29.76 20.32
C PHE A 30 10.84 -28.39 19.65
N ALA A 31 12.04 -28.09 19.16
CA ALA A 31 12.33 -26.84 18.45
C ALA A 31 11.52 -26.73 17.15
N VAL A 32 11.43 -27.80 16.36
CA VAL A 32 10.62 -27.84 15.13
C VAL A 32 9.13 -27.72 15.44
N ALA A 33 8.63 -28.45 16.43
CA ALA A 33 7.22 -28.37 16.83
C ALA A 33 6.85 -26.98 17.36
N PHE A 34 7.70 -26.38 18.20
CA PHE A 34 7.51 -25.01 18.69
C PHE A 34 7.55 -23.98 17.57
N SER A 35 8.48 -24.12 16.62
CA SER A 35 8.59 -23.23 15.45
C SER A 35 7.35 -23.36 14.56
N LEU A 36 6.88 -24.58 14.31
CA LEU A 36 5.66 -24.83 13.53
C LEU A 36 4.43 -24.26 14.24
N ALA A 37 4.28 -24.49 15.54
CA ALA A 37 3.18 -23.95 16.33
C ALA A 37 3.19 -22.41 16.35
N SER A 38 4.36 -21.80 16.53
CA SER A 38 4.54 -20.34 16.50
C SER A 38 4.22 -19.76 15.12
N PHE A 39 4.64 -20.44 14.04
CA PHE A 39 4.32 -20.05 12.67
C PHE A 39 2.82 -20.16 12.37
N ILE A 40 2.17 -21.25 12.78
CA ILE A 40 0.71 -21.42 12.64
C ILE A 40 -0.02 -20.34 13.42
N TRP A 41 0.40 -20.06 14.66
CA TRP A 41 -0.18 -18.99 15.47
C TRP A 41 -0.04 -17.62 14.79
N TRP A 42 1.16 -17.31 14.28
CA TRP A 42 1.40 -16.08 13.53
C TRP A 42 0.49 -15.98 12.30
N CYS A 43 0.37 -17.04 11.49
CA CYS A 43 -0.55 -17.09 10.34
C CYS A 43 -2.00 -16.86 10.74
N ILE A 44 -2.46 -17.43 11.87
CA ILE A 44 -3.82 -17.20 12.38
C ILE A 44 -4.02 -15.74 12.76
N GLN A 45 -3.08 -15.13 13.48
CA GLN A 45 -3.19 -13.73 13.88
C GLN A 45 -3.13 -12.78 12.68
N ASP A 46 -2.22 -13.03 11.74
CA ASP A 46 -2.06 -12.24 10.51
C ASP A 46 -3.30 -12.38 9.60
N TYR A 47 -3.91 -13.57 9.53
CA TYR A 47 -5.20 -13.77 8.84
C TYR A 47 -6.35 -13.03 9.54
N ARG A 48 -6.45 -13.11 10.87
CA ARG A 48 -7.46 -12.36 11.64
C ARG A 48 -7.30 -10.85 11.45
N PHE A 49 -6.06 -10.37 11.43
CA PHE A 49 -5.77 -8.99 11.10
C PHE A 49 -6.21 -8.64 9.67
N PHE A 50 -5.90 -9.46 8.67
CA PHE A 50 -6.39 -9.27 7.30
C PHE A 50 -7.92 -9.17 7.24
N LYS A 51 -8.62 -10.08 7.93
CA LYS A 51 -10.08 -10.05 8.02
C LYS A 51 -10.61 -8.78 8.70
N SER A 52 -9.89 -8.25 9.70
CA SER A 52 -10.28 -7.03 10.40
C SER A 52 -10.18 -5.75 9.55
N LEU A 53 -9.41 -5.78 8.46
CA LEU A 53 -9.32 -4.67 7.51
C LEU A 53 -10.58 -4.51 6.64
N GLY A 54 -11.48 -5.51 6.66
CA GLY A 54 -12.71 -5.51 5.88
C GLY A 54 -12.53 -5.95 4.43
N VAL A 55 -13.58 -5.75 3.63
CA VAL A 55 -13.55 -6.01 2.18
C VAL A 55 -12.69 -4.98 1.45
N GLY A 56 -12.14 -5.34 0.30
CA GLY A 56 -11.37 -4.45 -0.58
C GLY A 56 -11.08 -5.13 -1.92
N GLY A 57 -10.01 -4.73 -2.60
CA GLY A 57 -9.63 -5.33 -3.89
C GLY A 57 -9.43 -6.85 -3.90
N PRO A 58 -8.63 -7.40 -2.97
CA PRO A 58 -8.45 -8.85 -2.82
C PRO A 58 -9.69 -9.55 -2.28
N SER A 59 -9.82 -10.86 -2.55
CA SER A 59 -10.91 -11.66 -1.99
C SER A 59 -10.85 -11.68 -0.46
N HIS A 60 -12.00 -11.60 0.20
CA HIS A 60 -12.07 -11.52 1.66
C HIS A 60 -12.04 -12.92 2.32
N ASP A 61 -11.08 -13.75 1.90
CA ASP A 61 -10.90 -15.15 2.28
C ASP A 61 -9.40 -15.50 2.45
N ILE A 62 -9.10 -16.78 2.67
CA ILE A 62 -7.72 -17.25 2.86
C ILE A 62 -6.85 -17.08 1.60
N PHE A 63 -7.45 -17.14 0.40
CA PHE A 63 -6.72 -16.95 -0.85
C PHE A 63 -6.29 -15.50 -1.02
N GLY A 64 -7.16 -14.55 -0.68
CA GLY A 64 -6.83 -13.13 -0.69
C GLY A 64 -5.76 -12.79 0.34
N TRP A 65 -5.88 -13.34 1.56
CA TRP A 65 -4.84 -13.22 2.58
C TRP A 65 -3.49 -13.72 2.07
N PHE A 66 -3.45 -14.95 1.56
CA PHE A 66 -2.22 -15.56 1.05
C PHE A 66 -1.60 -14.72 -0.06
N LYS A 67 -2.40 -14.26 -1.03
CA LYS A 67 -1.93 -13.39 -2.11
C LYS A 67 -1.31 -12.11 -1.56
N VAL A 68 -1.97 -11.43 -0.62
CA VAL A 68 -1.50 -10.15 -0.09
C VAL A 68 -0.27 -10.32 0.81
N HIS A 69 -0.32 -11.28 1.75
CA HIS A 69 0.67 -11.38 2.82
C HIS A 69 1.88 -12.23 2.45
N ILE A 70 1.72 -13.19 1.54
CA ILE A 70 2.81 -14.07 1.10
C ILE A 70 3.36 -13.62 -0.26
N LEU A 71 2.50 -13.31 -1.24
CA LEU A 71 2.97 -12.97 -2.59
C LEU A 71 3.24 -11.47 -2.77
N VAL A 72 2.41 -10.58 -2.23
CA VAL A 72 2.56 -9.12 -2.46
C VAL A 72 3.50 -8.49 -1.44
N ARG A 73 3.32 -8.76 -0.14
CA ARG A 73 4.04 -8.12 0.99
C ARG A 73 5.57 -8.06 0.82
N PRO A 74 6.29 -9.10 0.35
CA PRO A 74 7.74 -9.02 0.14
C PRO A 74 8.15 -7.90 -0.82
N PHE A 75 7.28 -7.53 -1.76
CA PHE A 75 7.55 -6.52 -2.77
C PHE A 75 7.03 -5.13 -2.41
N THR A 76 6.52 -4.94 -1.18
CA THR A 76 5.98 -3.66 -0.71
C THR A 76 6.98 -2.85 0.10
N LEU A 77 6.76 -1.54 0.22
CA LEU A 77 7.45 -0.68 1.17
C LEU A 77 7.26 -1.21 2.60
N ALA A 78 8.29 -1.06 3.43
CA ALA A 78 8.14 -1.25 4.85
C ALA A 78 7.21 -0.16 5.41
N PRO A 79 6.44 -0.41 6.48
CA PRO A 79 5.52 0.58 7.02
C PRO A 79 6.18 1.94 7.32
N ARG A 80 7.40 1.93 7.86
CA ARG A 80 8.18 3.14 8.17
C ARG A 80 8.60 3.95 6.92
N ASP A 81 8.67 3.32 5.76
CA ASP A 81 9.14 3.96 4.53
C ASP A 81 7.98 4.62 3.76
N THR A 82 6.73 4.47 4.22
CA THR A 82 5.55 5.08 3.58
C THR A 82 5.54 6.61 3.65
N THR A 83 6.35 7.21 4.54
CA THR A 83 6.48 8.66 4.68
C THR A 83 7.82 9.19 4.16
N TRP A 84 8.68 8.33 3.60
CA TRP A 84 9.95 8.76 3.04
C TRP A 84 9.75 9.34 1.63
N THR A 85 10.40 10.49 1.35
CA THR A 85 10.22 11.28 0.12
C THR A 85 11.53 11.61 -0.60
N GLY A 86 12.65 10.99 -0.19
CA GLY A 86 13.98 11.34 -0.69
C GLY A 86 14.21 11.05 -2.18
N ASP A 87 13.38 10.20 -2.76
CA ASP A 87 13.29 9.82 -4.17
C ASP A 87 12.32 10.67 -5.02
N TYR A 88 11.53 11.56 -4.40
CA TYR A 88 10.67 12.49 -5.12
C TYR A 88 11.39 13.83 -5.40
N PRO A 89 11.14 14.47 -6.56
CA PRO A 89 11.77 15.73 -6.93
C PRO A 89 11.36 16.86 -5.97
N GLY A 90 12.29 17.76 -5.68
CA GLY A 90 12.07 18.93 -4.82
C GLY A 90 11.48 20.15 -5.55
N TYR A 91 11.16 20.04 -6.84
CA TYR A 91 10.68 21.13 -7.68
C TYR A 91 9.50 20.68 -8.55
N GLY A 92 8.68 21.62 -9.01
CA GLY A 92 7.56 21.35 -9.92
C GLY A 92 6.21 21.06 -9.24
N ALA A 93 6.11 21.22 -7.92
CA ALA A 93 4.84 21.11 -7.20
C ALA A 93 3.93 22.29 -7.52
N HIS A 94 2.62 22.06 -7.54
CA HIS A 94 1.63 23.11 -7.79
C HIS A 94 1.68 24.18 -6.69
N LYS A 95 1.47 25.45 -7.07
CA LYS A 95 1.51 26.59 -6.13
C LYS A 95 0.54 26.42 -4.96
N GLU A 96 -0.67 25.93 -5.22
CA GLU A 96 -1.67 25.66 -4.18
C GLU A 96 -1.19 24.58 -3.19
N ILE A 97 -0.56 23.51 -3.71
CA ILE A 97 0.02 22.44 -2.89
C ILE A 97 1.19 22.97 -2.06
N MET A 98 2.05 23.81 -2.64
CA MET A 98 3.15 24.51 -1.95
C MET A 98 2.66 25.53 -0.92
N ALA A 99 1.42 26.01 -1.01
CA ALA A 99 0.84 26.93 -0.03
C ALA A 99 0.13 26.23 1.16
N LEU A 100 -0.08 24.91 1.09
CA LEU A 100 -0.75 24.17 2.17
C LEU A 100 -0.01 24.31 3.53
N PRO A 101 -0.75 24.44 4.64
CA PRO A 101 -0.13 24.37 5.96
C PRO A 101 0.30 22.94 6.29
N HIS A 102 1.13 22.79 7.34
CA HIS A 102 1.30 21.49 7.97
C HIS A 102 -0.03 21.05 8.61
N ARG A 103 -0.39 19.78 8.43
CA ARG A 103 -1.55 19.18 9.09
C ARG A 103 -1.33 19.17 10.60
N LYS A 104 -2.34 19.58 11.37
CA LYS A 104 -2.23 19.72 12.83
C LYS A 104 -2.21 18.34 13.52
N GLY A 105 -1.27 18.15 14.44
CA GLY A 105 -1.17 16.95 15.28
C GLY A 105 -0.55 15.75 14.56
N GLU A 106 -0.61 14.59 15.23
CA GLU A 106 -0.01 13.35 14.74
C GLU A 106 -0.71 12.79 13.51
N ARG A 107 0.02 11.95 12.75
CA ARG A 107 -0.56 11.18 11.64
C ARG A 107 -1.55 10.15 12.17
N PRO A 108 -2.62 9.84 11.41
CA PRO A 108 -3.49 8.75 11.77
C PRO A 108 -2.78 7.40 11.60
N VAL A 109 -3.25 6.40 12.33
CA VAL A 109 -2.79 5.02 12.20
C VAL A 109 -3.35 4.43 10.91
N ILE A 110 -2.45 4.17 9.96
CA ILE A 110 -2.75 3.48 8.70
C ILE A 110 -2.18 2.07 8.75
N MET A 111 -3.01 1.08 8.42
CA MET A 111 -2.63 -0.33 8.48
C MET A 111 -3.09 -1.08 7.22
N GLY A 112 -2.48 -2.23 6.96
CA GLY A 112 -2.79 -3.07 5.80
C GLY A 112 -1.90 -2.82 4.59
N ILE A 113 -2.19 -3.54 3.50
CA ILE A 113 -1.57 -3.39 2.18
C ILE A 113 -2.69 -3.30 1.17
N ALA A 114 -3.52 -4.33 1.09
CA ALA A 114 -4.74 -4.36 0.30
C ALA A 114 -5.71 -5.32 1.01
N PRO A 115 -6.81 -4.83 1.61
CA PRO A 115 -7.13 -3.41 1.79
C PRO A 115 -6.11 -2.67 2.68
N GLN A 116 -5.92 -1.38 2.41
CA GLN A 116 -5.25 -0.43 3.30
C GLN A 116 -6.33 0.45 3.93
N ARG A 117 -6.24 0.71 5.24
CA ARG A 117 -7.29 1.41 6.00
C ARG A 117 -6.72 2.42 6.99
N GLN A 118 -7.50 3.47 7.25
CA GLN A 118 -7.28 4.40 8.35
C GLN A 118 -8.07 3.95 9.59
N PHE A 119 -7.38 3.82 10.74
CA PHE A 119 -7.97 3.28 11.97
C PHE A 119 -8.25 4.35 13.05
N THR A 120 -7.69 5.55 12.91
CA THR A 120 -7.84 6.63 13.87
C THR A 120 -8.09 7.94 13.14
N GLN A 121 -8.65 8.92 13.84
CA GLN A 121 -9.03 10.22 13.24
C GLN A 121 -10.03 10.06 12.08
N CYS A 122 -10.83 8.99 12.11
CA CYS A 122 -11.91 8.79 11.16
C CYS A 122 -13.04 9.76 11.51
N PRO A 123 -13.60 10.46 10.52
CA PRO A 123 -14.59 11.47 10.79
C PRO A 123 -15.98 10.84 10.99
N ASP A 124 -16.93 11.67 11.40
CA ASP A 124 -18.32 11.25 11.60
C ASP A 124 -19.08 11.06 10.27
N GLN A 125 -20.31 10.57 10.38
CA GLN A 125 -21.15 10.32 9.21
C GLN A 125 -21.48 11.59 8.42
N GLU A 126 -21.60 12.74 9.10
CA GLU A 126 -21.87 14.01 8.43
C GLU A 126 -20.71 14.37 7.50
N MET A 127 -19.49 14.40 8.03
CA MET A 127 -18.30 14.67 7.23
C MET A 127 -18.12 13.64 6.11
N ASN A 128 -18.45 12.36 6.36
CA ASN A 128 -18.41 11.34 5.32
C ASN A 128 -19.32 11.69 4.12
N SER A 129 -20.55 12.12 4.40
CA SER A 129 -21.48 12.58 3.36
C SER A 129 -20.95 13.80 2.61
N ARG A 130 -20.23 14.69 3.29
CA ARG A 130 -19.64 15.89 2.67
C ARG A 130 -18.47 15.55 1.75
N VAL A 131 -17.61 14.58 2.11
CA VAL A 131 -16.54 14.08 1.25
C VAL A 131 -17.11 13.41 -0.01
N LEU A 132 -18.16 12.60 0.15
CA LEU A 132 -18.85 11.98 -0.99
C LEU A 132 -19.48 13.03 -1.91
N ALA A 133 -20.15 14.03 -1.35
CA ALA A 133 -20.73 15.13 -2.11
C ALA A 133 -19.66 15.94 -2.86
N LEU A 134 -18.48 16.14 -2.27
CA LEU A 134 -17.34 16.80 -2.91
C LEU A 134 -16.90 16.04 -4.17
N PHE A 135 -16.78 14.71 -4.09
CA PHE A 135 -16.46 13.85 -5.24
C PHE A 135 -17.47 14.00 -6.38
N SER A 136 -18.76 13.87 -6.06
CA SER A 136 -19.80 14.01 -7.06
C SER A 136 -19.87 15.42 -7.64
N SER A 137 -19.53 16.45 -6.85
CA SER A 137 -19.49 17.84 -7.32
C SER A 137 -18.34 18.08 -8.32
N PHE A 138 -17.16 17.50 -8.10
CA PHE A 138 -16.06 17.57 -9.07
C PHE A 138 -16.45 16.99 -10.43
N VAL A 139 -17.15 15.85 -10.44
CA VAL A 139 -17.63 15.23 -11.68
C VAL A 139 -18.69 16.09 -12.37
N HIS A 140 -19.66 16.62 -11.62
CA HIS A 140 -20.70 17.50 -12.18
C HIS A 140 -20.13 18.80 -12.77
N LYS A 141 -19.11 19.38 -12.14
CA LYS A 141 -18.47 20.62 -12.61
C LYS A 141 -17.51 20.41 -13.77
N ASN A 142 -16.97 19.20 -13.92
CA ASN A 142 -15.97 18.85 -14.94
C ASN A 142 -16.36 17.60 -15.75
N PRO A 143 -17.56 17.57 -16.37
CA PRO A 143 -18.11 16.35 -16.99
C PRO A 143 -17.31 15.87 -18.20
N ASN A 144 -16.56 16.78 -18.86
CA ASN A 144 -15.71 16.44 -20.01
C ASN A 144 -14.34 15.90 -19.58
N LEU A 145 -13.97 16.05 -18.31
CA LEU A 145 -12.67 15.62 -17.77
C LEU A 145 -12.79 14.37 -16.91
N LEU A 146 -13.93 14.18 -16.25
CA LEU A 146 -14.11 13.17 -15.20
C LEU A 146 -15.35 12.31 -15.43
N GLN A 147 -15.29 11.10 -14.91
CA GLN A 147 -16.43 10.21 -14.72
C GLN A 147 -16.36 9.57 -13.32
N GLN A 148 -17.51 9.31 -12.70
CA GLN A 148 -17.60 8.56 -11.45
C GLN A 148 -18.02 7.12 -11.77
N ARG A 149 -17.25 6.14 -11.30
CA ARG A 149 -17.55 4.71 -11.47
C ARG A 149 -17.17 3.93 -10.22
N LEU A 150 -17.55 2.66 -10.15
CA LEU A 150 -17.02 1.76 -9.13
C LEU A 150 -15.51 1.56 -9.35
N SER A 151 -14.73 1.63 -8.28
CA SER A 151 -13.26 1.43 -8.33
C SER A 151 -12.92 0.04 -8.86
N VAL A 152 -11.90 -0.06 -9.73
CA VAL A 152 -11.33 -1.34 -10.18
C VAL A 152 -10.41 -1.91 -9.10
N VAL A 153 -9.67 -1.04 -8.40
CA VAL A 153 -8.74 -1.42 -7.33
C VAL A 153 -9.48 -1.85 -6.08
N GLU A 154 -10.43 -1.04 -5.60
CA GLU A 154 -11.16 -1.26 -4.34
C GLU A 154 -12.42 -2.11 -4.52
N LYS A 155 -13.03 -2.11 -5.71
CA LYS A 155 -14.21 -2.90 -6.12
C LYS A 155 -15.53 -2.65 -5.38
N HIS A 156 -15.51 -1.92 -4.27
CA HIS A 156 -16.67 -1.74 -3.40
C HIS A 156 -17.09 -0.27 -3.25
N HIS A 157 -16.19 0.66 -3.55
CA HIS A 157 -16.41 2.10 -3.37
C HIS A 157 -16.26 2.86 -4.69
N TYR A 158 -16.87 4.05 -4.73
CA TYR A 158 -16.75 4.94 -5.88
C TYR A 158 -15.33 5.46 -6.05
N ALA A 159 -14.97 5.63 -7.31
CA ALA A 159 -13.73 6.22 -7.76
C ALA A 159 -13.99 7.29 -8.80
N LEU A 160 -13.04 8.22 -8.88
CA LEU A 160 -12.93 9.16 -9.96
C LEU A 160 -12.06 8.53 -11.05
N PHE A 161 -12.50 8.70 -12.29
CA PHE A 161 -11.74 8.30 -13.45
C PHE A 161 -11.60 9.47 -14.40
N VAL A 162 -10.47 9.51 -15.10
CA VAL A 162 -10.27 10.34 -16.28
C VAL A 162 -11.33 9.97 -17.33
N HIS A 163 -11.93 10.97 -17.97
CA HIS A 163 -12.94 10.77 -19.00
C HIS A 163 -12.32 10.05 -20.23
N PRO A 164 -13.03 9.10 -20.88
CA PRO A 164 -12.46 8.32 -21.98
C PRO A 164 -11.93 9.14 -23.15
N SER A 165 -12.51 10.31 -23.43
CA SER A 165 -12.05 11.20 -24.50
C SER A 165 -10.67 11.82 -24.24
N ILE A 166 -10.31 12.00 -22.97
CA ILE A 166 -8.98 12.46 -22.54
C ILE A 166 -8.03 11.26 -22.53
N LEU A 167 -8.46 10.14 -21.94
CA LEU A 167 -7.64 8.93 -21.85
C LEU A 167 -7.23 8.36 -23.22
N ALA A 168 -8.07 8.54 -24.25
CA ALA A 168 -7.76 8.16 -25.63
C ALA A 168 -6.59 8.95 -26.24
N LYS A 169 -6.22 10.10 -25.65
CA LYS A 169 -5.10 10.96 -26.06
C LYS A 169 -3.91 10.79 -25.12
N ALA A 170 -3.48 9.53 -24.93
CA ALA A 170 -2.53 9.13 -23.88
C ALA A 170 -1.14 9.80 -23.96
N ASP A 171 -0.72 10.31 -25.13
CA ASP A 171 0.64 10.83 -25.35
C ASP A 171 1.00 12.02 -24.43
N ASN A 172 0.01 12.75 -23.92
CA ASN A 172 0.20 13.90 -23.03
C ASN A 172 -0.11 13.59 -21.55
N LEU A 173 -0.46 12.34 -21.22
CA LEU A 173 -0.84 11.92 -19.88
C LEU A 173 0.31 11.24 -19.16
N PRO A 174 0.35 11.27 -17.81
CA PRO A 174 1.31 10.44 -17.09
C PRO A 174 1.04 8.96 -17.38
N GLU A 175 2.10 8.15 -17.49
CA GLU A 175 2.03 6.71 -17.80
C GLU A 175 1.01 5.96 -16.91
N ILE A 176 0.91 6.37 -15.65
CA ILE A 176 -0.01 5.78 -14.67
C ILE A 176 -1.49 5.97 -15.04
N ALA A 177 -1.86 7.01 -15.79
CA ALA A 177 -3.23 7.17 -16.28
C ALA A 177 -3.64 6.00 -17.19
N SER A 178 -2.74 5.54 -18.05
CA SER A 178 -2.97 4.37 -18.89
C SER A 178 -2.96 3.07 -18.08
N ILE A 179 -1.98 2.90 -17.19
CA ILE A 179 -1.84 1.68 -16.35
C ILE A 179 -3.05 1.48 -15.43
N ALA A 180 -3.56 2.56 -14.83
CA ALA A 180 -4.73 2.55 -13.97
C ALA A 180 -6.06 2.58 -14.74
N ASN A 181 -6.03 2.51 -16.07
CA ASN A 181 -7.20 2.62 -16.94
C ASN A 181 -8.07 3.86 -16.62
N GLY A 182 -7.39 4.97 -16.35
CA GLY A 182 -7.96 6.25 -15.98
C GLY A 182 -8.37 6.38 -14.50
N GLU A 183 -8.31 5.33 -13.66
CA GLU A 183 -8.64 5.46 -12.23
C GLU A 183 -7.63 6.40 -11.55
N LEU A 184 -8.06 7.61 -11.20
CA LEU A 184 -7.21 8.58 -10.51
C LEU A 184 -7.26 8.42 -8.99
N GLY A 185 -8.36 7.88 -8.47
CA GLY A 185 -8.47 7.61 -7.05
C GLY A 185 -9.86 7.18 -6.59
N HIS A 186 -9.91 6.56 -5.41
CA HIS A 186 -11.12 6.02 -4.82
C HIS A 186 -11.23 6.35 -3.33
N ILE A 187 -12.47 6.37 -2.84
CA ILE A 187 -12.78 6.60 -1.43
C ILE A 187 -12.87 5.29 -0.66
N HIS A 188 -12.51 5.29 0.62
CA HIS A 188 -12.76 4.18 1.54
C HIS A 188 -14.00 4.44 2.42
N GLY A 189 -14.48 3.41 3.12
CA GLY A 189 -15.66 3.53 3.98
C GLY A 189 -15.47 4.54 5.12
N GLU A 190 -14.23 4.69 5.60
CA GLU A 190 -13.78 5.66 6.59
C GLU A 190 -13.36 7.02 6.00
N THR A 191 -13.61 7.21 4.70
CA THR A 191 -13.39 8.43 3.90
C THR A 191 -11.96 8.95 3.78
N SER A 192 -10.97 8.15 4.18
CA SER A 192 -9.65 8.26 3.58
C SER A 192 -9.72 7.91 2.08
N LEU A 193 -8.76 8.41 1.32
CA LEU A 193 -8.80 8.32 -0.13
C LEU A 193 -7.49 7.83 -0.67
N HIS A 194 -7.55 6.98 -1.68
CA HIS A 194 -6.41 6.77 -2.53
C HIS A 194 -6.46 7.72 -3.72
N LEU A 195 -5.37 8.44 -3.99
CA LEU A 195 -5.25 9.38 -5.09
C LEU A 195 -3.83 9.34 -5.70
N TYR A 196 -3.74 9.57 -7.01
CA TYR A 196 -2.46 9.79 -7.71
C TYR A 196 -2.10 11.28 -7.76
N PHE A 197 -0.82 11.59 -7.65
CA PHE A 197 -0.30 12.95 -7.67
C PHE A 197 0.96 13.05 -8.52
N SER A 198 1.32 14.27 -8.94
CA SER A 198 2.68 14.48 -9.46
C SER A 198 3.71 14.12 -8.38
N PRO A 199 4.89 13.58 -8.73
CA PRO A 199 5.91 13.25 -7.73
C PRO A 199 6.30 14.43 -6.83
N ALA A 200 6.31 15.65 -7.38
CA ALA A 200 6.60 16.86 -6.63
C ALA A 200 5.49 17.21 -5.62
N ASP A 201 4.22 17.11 -6.01
CA ASP A 201 3.11 17.31 -5.06
C ASP A 201 3.11 16.23 -3.98
N ALA A 202 3.31 14.97 -4.38
CA ALA A 202 3.35 13.84 -3.46
C ALA A 202 4.36 14.04 -2.34
N LYS A 203 5.55 14.60 -2.67
CA LYS A 203 6.55 14.99 -1.67
C LYS A 203 6.01 15.96 -0.64
N ILE A 204 5.43 17.07 -1.10
CA ILE A 204 4.91 18.13 -0.23
C ILE A 204 3.76 17.63 0.63
N LEU A 205 2.84 16.86 0.05
CA LEU A 205 1.69 16.28 0.76
C LEU A 205 2.13 15.33 1.89
N ILE A 206 3.14 14.51 1.62
CA ILE A 206 3.71 13.64 2.64
C ILE A 206 4.43 14.49 3.68
N GLU A 207 5.36 15.38 3.32
CA GLU A 207 6.13 16.18 4.27
C GLU A 207 5.25 17.06 5.18
N ARG A 208 4.10 17.51 4.67
CA ARG A 208 3.13 18.30 5.43
C ARG A 208 2.12 17.48 6.23
N GLY A 209 2.20 16.16 6.17
CA GLY A 209 1.36 15.29 6.99
C GLY A 209 -0.06 15.10 6.47
N TRP A 210 -0.33 15.38 5.20
CA TRP A 210 -1.65 15.19 4.59
C TRP A 210 -1.87 13.78 4.02
N ALA A 211 -0.78 13.08 3.72
CA ALA A 211 -0.83 11.78 3.10
C ALA A 211 0.41 10.93 3.47
N GLN A 212 0.34 9.64 3.13
CA GLN A 212 1.49 8.73 3.07
C GLN A 212 1.33 7.81 1.85
N ARG A 213 2.42 7.16 1.43
CA ARG A 213 2.38 6.22 0.29
C ARG A 213 1.55 5.00 0.61
N HIS A 214 0.86 4.51 -0.42
CA HIS A 214 0.42 3.12 -0.43
C HIS A 214 1.65 2.21 -0.43
N ARG A 215 1.60 1.08 0.28
CA ARG A 215 2.79 0.23 0.42
C ARG A 215 3.26 -0.39 -0.90
N CYS A 216 2.38 -0.55 -1.89
CA CYS A 216 2.76 -0.96 -3.25
C CYS A 216 3.30 0.18 -4.13
N ALA A 217 3.19 1.45 -3.71
CA ALA A 217 3.64 2.61 -4.49
C ALA A 217 5.16 2.79 -4.38
N ARG A 218 5.90 2.06 -5.21
CA ARG A 218 7.37 2.03 -5.17
C ARG A 218 7.97 2.75 -6.36
N THR A 219 8.97 3.57 -6.09
CA THR A 219 9.78 4.29 -7.09
C THR A 219 10.93 3.45 -7.64
N GLN A 220 11.52 2.56 -6.82
CA GLN A 220 12.69 1.77 -7.18
C GLN A 220 12.59 0.28 -6.73
N PRO A 221 12.99 -0.67 -7.59
CA PRO A 221 13.17 -2.06 -7.24
C PRO A 221 14.60 -2.31 -6.76
N TRP A 222 14.81 -2.58 -5.47
CA TRP A 222 16.17 -2.80 -4.96
C TRP A 222 16.68 -4.26 -5.10
N TRP A 223 15.86 -5.21 -5.59
CA TRP A 223 16.28 -6.61 -5.63
C TRP A 223 15.57 -7.56 -6.63
N PHE A 224 14.57 -7.11 -7.40
CA PHE A 224 13.87 -7.94 -8.41
C PHE A 224 13.68 -7.23 -9.76
N GLY A 225 14.79 -6.95 -10.44
CA GLY A 225 14.78 -6.79 -11.91
C GLY A 225 13.98 -5.62 -12.49
N GLY A 226 13.88 -4.47 -11.82
CA GLY A 226 13.39 -3.26 -12.52
C GLY A 226 11.87 -3.08 -12.57
N LEU A 227 11.06 -4.01 -12.05
CA LEU A 227 9.59 -3.94 -12.18
C LEU A 227 9.00 -2.77 -11.37
N LYS A 228 8.64 -1.69 -12.08
CA LYS A 228 7.78 -0.61 -11.60
C LYS A 228 6.31 -1.00 -11.77
N ASN A 229 5.44 -0.31 -11.05
CA ASN A 229 3.99 -0.39 -11.22
C ASN A 229 3.41 -1.81 -11.08
N MET A 230 4.05 -2.65 -10.26
CA MET A 230 3.58 -4.01 -9.97
C MET A 230 2.13 -3.95 -9.46
N TRP A 231 1.30 -4.83 -9.99
CA TRP A 231 -0.13 -4.90 -9.66
C TRP A 231 -0.96 -3.68 -10.11
N GLY A 232 -0.44 -2.88 -11.04
CA GLY A 232 -1.15 -1.70 -11.58
C GLY A 232 -1.16 -0.50 -10.64
N ILE A 233 -0.27 -0.46 -9.65
CA ILE A 233 -0.17 0.62 -8.67
C ILE A 233 1.07 1.48 -8.96
N GLY A 234 0.85 2.74 -9.30
CA GLY A 234 1.92 3.70 -9.58
C GLY A 234 2.69 4.15 -8.34
N ASP A 235 3.86 4.74 -8.56
CA ASP A 235 4.80 5.17 -7.52
C ASP A 235 4.35 6.39 -6.70
N THR A 236 3.30 7.08 -7.15
CA THR A 236 2.68 8.24 -6.49
C THR A 236 1.27 7.95 -5.98
N PHE A 237 0.91 6.67 -5.82
CA PHE A 237 -0.36 6.29 -5.21
C PHE A 237 -0.31 6.53 -3.70
N LEU A 238 -0.99 7.57 -3.23
CA LEU A 238 -1.00 7.95 -1.82
C LEU A 238 -2.32 7.56 -1.17
N ILE A 239 -2.29 7.29 0.14
CA ILE A 239 -3.47 7.41 0.99
C ILE A 239 -3.49 8.83 1.57
N VAL A 240 -4.50 9.60 1.18
CA VAL A 240 -4.85 10.90 1.74
C VAL A 240 -5.72 10.67 2.97
N TYR A 241 -5.38 11.32 4.07
CA TYR A 241 -6.08 11.15 5.33
C TYR A 241 -7.49 11.75 5.28
N ALA A 242 -8.42 11.08 5.96
CA ALA A 242 -9.79 11.57 6.06
C ALA A 242 -9.83 12.94 6.77
N PRO A 243 -10.64 13.91 6.28
CA PRO A 243 -10.71 15.25 6.86
C PRO A 243 -11.45 15.22 8.20
N ARG A 244 -10.87 15.83 9.24
CA ARG A 244 -11.46 15.87 10.59
C ARG A 244 -12.45 17.00 10.81
N ASN A 245 -12.35 18.05 10.01
CA ASN A 245 -13.10 19.30 10.17
C ASN A 245 -13.21 20.04 8.83
N GLN A 246 -13.82 21.22 8.88
CA GLN A 246 -14.06 22.06 7.71
C GLN A 246 -12.77 22.45 6.99
N GLU A 247 -11.75 22.85 7.75
CA GLU A 247 -10.48 23.31 7.18
C GLU A 247 -9.76 22.18 6.45
N GLU A 248 -9.80 20.96 6.97
CA GLU A 248 -9.23 19.79 6.28
C GLU A 248 -10.04 19.38 5.05
N LEU A 249 -11.36 19.59 5.04
CA LEU A 249 -12.19 19.34 3.87
C LEU A 249 -11.85 20.31 2.72
N GLU A 250 -11.56 21.57 3.03
CA GLU A 250 -11.10 22.56 2.05
C GLU A 250 -9.73 22.19 1.47
N VAL A 251 -8.82 21.71 2.32
CA VAL A 251 -7.54 21.15 1.86
C VAL A 251 -7.79 19.94 0.96
N LEU A 252 -8.68 19.03 1.34
CA LEU A 252 -9.01 17.88 0.51
C LEU A 252 -9.52 18.28 -0.88
N CYS A 253 -10.31 19.36 -0.99
CA CYS A 253 -10.71 19.92 -2.28
C CYS A 253 -9.51 20.34 -3.15
N VAL A 254 -8.50 20.98 -2.55
CA VAL A 254 -7.23 21.32 -3.24
C VAL A 254 -6.49 20.06 -3.70
N LEU A 255 -6.42 19.03 -2.85
CA LEU A 255 -5.75 17.76 -3.16
C LEU A 255 -6.45 17.02 -4.32
N ILE A 256 -7.77 16.92 -4.30
CA ILE A 256 -8.52 16.28 -5.39
C ILE A 256 -8.29 17.03 -6.70
N LYS A 257 -8.33 18.38 -6.69
CA LYS A 257 -8.00 19.18 -7.88
C LYS A 257 -6.60 18.86 -8.40
N ALA A 258 -5.58 18.83 -7.54
CA ALA A 258 -4.21 18.52 -7.95
C ALA A 258 -4.06 17.12 -8.53
N SER A 259 -4.78 16.14 -7.97
CA SER A 259 -4.83 14.78 -8.50
C SER A 259 -5.46 14.73 -9.89
N ILE A 260 -6.57 15.46 -10.09
CA ILE A 260 -7.23 15.59 -11.39
C ILE A 260 -6.27 16.20 -12.42
N MET A 261 -5.68 17.37 -12.11
CA MET A 261 -4.76 18.06 -13.03
C MET A 261 -3.59 17.16 -13.45
N PHE A 262 -3.03 16.39 -12.52
CA PHE A 262 -1.96 15.45 -12.83
C PHE A 262 -2.43 14.34 -13.78
N MET A 263 -3.56 13.69 -13.47
CA MET A 263 -4.04 12.52 -14.21
C MET A 263 -4.67 12.84 -15.56
N THR A 264 -5.19 14.06 -15.73
CA THR A 264 -5.77 14.53 -17.00
C THR A 264 -4.81 15.37 -17.84
N GLY A 265 -3.73 15.89 -17.25
CA GLY A 265 -2.86 16.89 -17.88
C GLY A 265 -3.48 18.29 -17.99
N GLU A 266 -4.74 18.45 -17.60
CA GLU A 266 -5.50 19.70 -17.75
C GLU A 266 -5.27 20.64 -16.57
N GLN A 267 -5.14 21.94 -16.84
CA GLN A 267 -4.91 22.95 -15.79
C GLN A 267 -6.22 23.63 -15.34
N ASP A 268 -7.22 23.69 -16.22
CA ASP A 268 -8.48 24.41 -16.01
C ASP A 268 -9.54 23.54 -15.33
N VAL A 269 -9.20 22.98 -14.17
CA VAL A 269 -10.13 22.18 -13.34
C VAL A 269 -10.96 23.10 -12.45
N VAL A 270 -12.28 23.07 -12.63
CA VAL A 270 -13.25 23.87 -11.86
C VAL A 270 -13.47 23.22 -10.49
N LYS A 271 -13.21 23.97 -9.42
CA LYS A 271 -13.54 23.55 -8.05
C LYS A 271 -15.05 23.68 -7.79
N PRO A 272 -15.64 22.78 -6.99
CA PRO A 272 -16.98 22.92 -6.44
C PRO A 272 -17.20 24.21 -5.65
#